data_AF-A0A6P2ALX1-F1
#
_entry.id   AF-A0A6P2ALX1-F1
#
_cell.length_a   1.000
_cell.length_b   1.000
_cell.length_c   1.000
_cell.angle_alpha   90.00
_cell.angle_beta   90.00
_cell.angle_gamma   90.00
#
_symmetry.space_group_name_H-M   'P 1'
#
loop_
_entity.id
_entity.type
_entity.pdbx_description
1 polymer ?
#
loop_
_entity_poly.entity_id
_entity_poly.type
_entity_poly.pdbx_seq_one_letter_code
_entity_poly.pdbx_strand_id
1 'polypeptide(L)'
;MMAEQLSGIDRRASEAAMRLRLLQDELADLSPEQREQYLVEELERTLHPLVPDEREQFLAKILERFPCWDRVNGELRISISASAGSETNSVAGGNQSETPSAESLAQQLVSQASGLDDESLQRIQRILSEAGLTGSAPSSVVTSQFDVREFAGKLPLPAGTEQIDSHRVAALMRLLHTELGKIVELTWTIFRQIEPKPGLKPERLEMMVAKFLTTDDPRIRKQLEARISELSKLAAVLLSSLPFAWRIAQQEAEKIAPVRIEQAVPKSIFFAREQGLWKKYCELAAQHKLEQIIRGHVVEYVRDQLGQKMPRSASRNSV
;
A
#
# COMPACT_ATOMS: atom_id res chain seq x y z
N MET A 1 -45.00 41.09 29.80
CA MET A 1 -44.12 41.70 28.79
C MET A 1 -42.68 41.18 28.85
N MET A 2 -42.08 40.87 30.01
CA MET A 2 -40.69 40.37 30.05
C MET A 2 -40.48 38.96 29.45
N ALA A 3 -41.50 38.08 29.47
CA ALA A 3 -41.38 36.73 28.92
C ALA A 3 -41.27 36.66 27.37
N GLU A 4 -41.83 37.63 26.65
CA GLU A 4 -41.69 37.74 25.19
C GLU A 4 -40.34 38.34 24.77
N GLN A 5 -39.73 39.19 25.61
CA GLN A 5 -38.40 39.73 25.35
C GLN A 5 -37.31 38.67 25.54
N LEU A 6 -37.46 37.80 26.54
CA LEU A 6 -36.54 36.67 26.81
C LEU A 6 -36.49 35.68 25.63
N SER A 7 -37.62 35.37 24.98
CA SER A 7 -37.65 34.48 23.82
C SER A 7 -37.00 35.10 22.56
N GLY A 8 -37.06 36.43 22.43
CA GLY A 8 -36.42 37.17 21.35
C GLY A 8 -34.88 37.16 21.46
N ILE A 9 -34.34 37.33 22.67
CA ILE A 9 -32.89 37.29 22.93
C ILE A 9 -32.36 35.88 22.67
N ASP A 10 -33.06 34.85 23.15
CA ASP A 10 -32.69 33.46 22.90
C ASP A 10 -32.62 33.15 21.40
N ARG A 11 -33.61 33.57 20.62
CA ARG A 11 -33.59 33.33 19.18
C ARG A 11 -32.40 34.02 18.51
N ARG A 12 -32.16 35.30 18.82
CA ARG A 12 -31.04 36.06 18.26
C ARG A 12 -29.69 35.46 18.65
N ALA A 13 -29.55 34.97 19.88
CA ALA A 13 -28.33 34.33 20.36
C ALA A 13 -28.04 33.01 19.60
N SER A 14 -29.07 32.23 19.26
CA SER A 14 -28.92 31.06 18.39
C SER A 14 -28.47 31.42 16.98
N GLU A 15 -29.11 32.44 16.39
CA GLU A 15 -28.77 32.90 15.04
C GLU A 15 -27.33 33.41 14.97
N ALA A 16 -26.90 34.19 15.98
CA ALA A 16 -25.53 34.67 16.10
C ALA A 16 -24.53 33.52 16.32
N ALA A 17 -24.82 32.57 17.22
CA ALA A 17 -23.94 31.42 17.46
C ALA A 17 -23.77 30.54 16.21
N MET A 18 -24.84 30.32 15.43
CA MET A 18 -24.77 29.56 14.19
C MET A 18 -23.94 30.31 13.12
N ARG A 19 -24.10 31.63 13.05
CA ARG A 19 -23.34 32.49 12.13
C ARG A 19 -21.85 32.53 12.46
N LEU A 20 -21.49 32.62 13.73
CA LEU A 20 -20.11 32.55 14.19
C LEU A 20 -19.46 31.19 13.86
N ARG A 21 -20.22 30.09 13.92
CA ARG A 21 -19.71 28.76 13.52
C ARG A 21 -19.42 28.66 12.03
N LEU A 22 -20.33 29.18 11.19
CA LEU A 22 -20.12 29.23 9.74
C LEU A 22 -18.92 30.11 9.40
N LEU A 23 -18.79 31.26 10.07
CA LEU A 23 -17.65 32.15 9.88
C LEU A 23 -16.33 31.46 10.28
N GLN A 24 -16.30 30.68 11.36
CA GLN A 24 -15.10 29.92 11.75
C GLN A 24 -14.68 28.88 10.71
N ASP A 25 -15.64 28.24 10.04
CA ASP A 25 -15.38 27.28 8.96
C ASP A 25 -14.83 28.00 7.70
N GLU A 26 -15.45 29.13 7.32
CA GLU A 26 -15.01 29.94 6.17
C GLU A 26 -13.63 30.57 6.36
N LEU A 27 -13.24 30.87 7.60
CA LEU A 27 -11.96 31.52 7.91
C LEU A 27 -10.84 30.52 8.24
N ALA A 28 -11.04 29.21 8.06
CA ALA A 28 -10.09 28.17 8.46
C ALA A 28 -8.67 28.34 7.85
N ASP A 29 -8.59 28.93 6.65
CA ASP A 29 -7.33 29.14 5.91
C ASP A 29 -6.59 30.44 6.30
N LEU A 30 -7.17 31.29 7.14
CA LEU A 30 -6.58 32.56 7.56
C LEU A 30 -5.71 32.44 8.82
N SER A 31 -4.80 33.41 8.98
CA SER A 31 -3.98 33.53 10.19
C SER A 31 -4.84 33.71 11.45
N PRO A 32 -4.38 33.27 12.64
CA PRO A 32 -5.16 33.37 13.87
C PRO A 32 -5.56 34.81 14.21
N GLU A 33 -4.67 35.78 13.97
CA GLU A 33 -4.92 37.21 14.21
C GLU A 33 -6.07 37.75 13.34
N GLN A 34 -6.09 37.36 12.06
CA GLN A 34 -7.18 37.73 11.14
C GLN A 34 -8.49 37.07 11.55
N ARG A 35 -8.45 35.79 11.93
CA ARG A 35 -9.64 35.07 12.40
C ARG A 35 -10.28 35.73 13.62
N GLU A 36 -9.46 36.12 14.59
CA GLU A 36 -9.93 36.83 15.79
C GLU A 36 -10.58 38.17 15.42
N GLN A 37 -9.93 38.96 14.55
CA GLN A 37 -10.45 40.24 14.12
C GLN A 37 -11.84 40.10 13.46
N TYR A 38 -12.01 39.16 12.52
CA TYR A 38 -13.30 38.93 11.86
C TYR A 38 -14.40 38.45 12.81
N LEU A 39 -14.06 37.62 13.80
CA LEU A 39 -15.01 37.17 14.81
C LEU A 39 -15.45 38.30 15.74
N VAL A 40 -14.52 39.18 16.12
CA VAL A 40 -14.83 40.37 16.93
C VAL A 40 -15.72 41.33 16.16
N GLU A 41 -15.41 41.64 14.89
CA GLU A 41 -16.21 42.53 14.05
C GLU A 41 -17.66 42.01 13.89
N GLU A 42 -17.83 40.70 13.69
CA GLU A 42 -19.17 40.11 13.55
C GLU A 42 -19.94 40.09 14.88
N LEU A 43 -19.23 39.94 16.01
CA LEU A 43 -19.83 40.04 17.35
C LEU A 43 -20.26 41.49 17.66
N GLU A 44 -19.42 42.48 17.36
CA GLU A 44 -19.75 43.89 17.53
C GLU A 44 -20.96 44.30 16.67
N ARG A 45 -21.00 43.84 15.42
CA ARG A 45 -22.12 44.08 14.51
C ARG A 45 -23.43 43.49 15.02
N THR A 46 -23.38 42.31 15.66
CA THR A 46 -24.57 41.67 16.24
C THR A 46 -24.98 42.27 17.59
N LEU A 47 -24.04 42.85 18.34
CA LEU A 47 -24.28 43.56 19.60
C LEU A 47 -24.78 45.00 19.42
N HIS A 48 -24.41 45.68 18.32
CA HIS A 48 -24.79 47.07 18.05
C HIS A 48 -26.31 47.36 18.16
N PRO A 49 -27.23 46.52 17.66
CA PRO A 49 -28.67 46.78 17.77
C PRO A 49 -29.27 46.48 19.17
N LEU A 50 -28.49 45.96 20.12
CA LEU A 50 -28.98 45.59 21.45
C LEU A 50 -28.80 46.70 22.48
N VAL A 51 -29.80 46.85 23.35
CA VAL A 51 -29.81 47.76 24.50
C VAL A 51 -28.75 47.28 25.52
N PRO A 52 -28.03 48.17 26.22
CA PRO A 52 -26.95 47.78 27.15
C PRO A 52 -27.31 46.67 28.13
N ASP A 53 -28.50 46.72 28.73
CA ASP A 53 -28.99 45.75 29.71
C ASP A 53 -29.24 44.34 29.10
N GLU A 54 -29.48 44.26 27.79
CA GLU A 54 -29.72 43.01 27.07
C GLU A 54 -28.41 42.36 26.58
N ARG A 55 -27.31 43.12 26.51
CA ARG A 55 -26.03 42.63 25.97
C ARG A 55 -25.40 41.56 26.85
N GLU A 56 -25.43 41.74 28.17
CA GLU A 56 -24.88 40.75 29.10
C GLU A 56 -25.64 39.43 29.02
N GLN A 57 -26.98 39.49 28.96
CA GLN A 57 -27.83 38.31 28.84
C GLN A 57 -27.62 37.60 27.50
N PHE A 58 -27.50 38.37 26.42
CA PHE A 58 -27.23 37.85 25.08
C PHE A 58 -25.85 37.15 25.00
N LEU A 59 -24.80 37.75 25.57
CA LEU A 59 -23.46 37.16 25.61
C LEU A 59 -23.43 35.86 26.43
N ALA A 60 -24.11 35.83 27.58
CA ALA A 60 -24.25 34.61 28.37
C ALA A 60 -24.91 33.47 27.56
N LYS A 61 -25.96 33.79 26.79
CA LYS A 61 -26.65 32.83 25.91
C LYS A 61 -25.82 32.38 24.72
N ILE A 62 -24.99 33.25 24.15
CA ILE A 62 -24.02 32.86 23.12
C ILE A 62 -22.97 31.92 23.71
N LEU A 63 -22.43 32.21 24.91
CA LEU A 63 -21.44 31.36 25.58
C LEU A 63 -21.96 29.97 25.96
N GLU A 64 -23.26 29.85 26.25
CA GLU A 64 -23.92 28.55 26.46
C GLU A 64 -23.94 27.70 25.17
N ARG A 65 -24.11 28.34 24.01
CA ARG A 65 -24.36 27.67 22.73
C ARG A 65 -23.14 27.58 21.84
N PHE A 66 -22.14 28.43 22.05
CA PHE A 66 -20.89 28.39 21.33
C PHE A 66 -19.90 27.50 22.08
N PRO A 67 -19.39 26.40 21.47
CA PRO A 67 -18.48 25.50 22.16
C PRO A 67 -17.17 26.23 22.45
N CYS A 68 -16.98 26.63 23.71
CA CYS A 68 -15.67 26.99 24.23
C CYS A 68 -14.92 25.68 24.45
N TRP A 69 -13.95 25.39 23.57
CA TRP A 69 -13.06 24.23 23.74
C TRP A 69 -12.19 24.35 25.00
N ASP A 70 -12.14 25.51 25.64
CA ASP A 70 -11.39 25.81 26.87
C ASP A 70 -12.23 25.63 28.15
N ARG A 71 -13.07 24.59 28.20
CA ARG A 71 -13.77 24.18 29.43
C ARG A 71 -12.99 23.06 30.11
N VAL A 72 -12.02 23.40 30.93
CA VAL A 72 -11.44 22.46 31.89
C VAL A 72 -12.39 22.38 33.09
N ASN A 73 -13.00 21.22 33.32
CA ASN A 73 -13.85 20.91 34.49
C ASN A 73 -15.11 21.77 34.68
N GLY A 74 -15.75 22.24 33.60
CA GLY A 74 -17.10 22.82 33.68
C GLY A 74 -17.18 24.25 34.24
N GLU A 75 -16.06 24.88 34.57
CA GLU A 75 -16.00 26.30 34.97
C GLU A 75 -15.55 27.17 33.79
N LEU A 76 -16.35 28.19 33.45
CA LEU A 76 -15.92 29.22 32.52
C LEU A 76 -14.82 30.06 33.18
N ARG A 77 -13.59 30.02 32.66
CA ARG A 77 -12.59 31.07 32.91
C ARG A 77 -12.99 32.34 32.14
N ILE A 78 -13.97 33.08 32.64
CA ILE A 78 -14.20 34.44 32.15
C ILE A 78 -13.21 35.35 32.87
N SER A 79 -12.11 35.69 32.19
CA SER A 79 -11.23 36.77 32.65
C SER A 79 -11.89 38.10 32.33
N ILE A 80 -12.94 38.46 33.07
CA ILE A 80 -13.53 39.81 32.99
C ILE A 80 -12.57 40.75 33.71
N SER A 81 -11.68 41.37 32.95
CA SER A 81 -10.90 42.50 33.42
C SER A 81 -11.82 43.73 33.50
N ALA A 82 -12.65 43.79 34.55
CA ALA A 82 -13.40 44.98 34.89
C ALA A 82 -12.41 46.03 35.43
N SER A 83 -12.14 47.03 34.58
CA SER A 83 -11.43 48.25 34.91
C SER A 83 -12.09 48.97 36.10
N ALA A 84 -11.47 48.89 37.27
CA ALA A 84 -11.60 49.90 38.32
C ALA A 84 -10.18 50.15 38.89
N GLY A 85 -9.76 51.40 38.77
CA GLY A 85 -8.37 51.81 38.81
C GLY A 85 -7.57 51.38 40.03
N SER A 86 -6.34 50.93 39.77
CA SER A 86 -5.19 51.39 40.55
C SER A 86 -3.94 51.27 39.68
N GLU A 87 -3.33 52.42 39.42
CA GLU A 87 -2.00 52.54 38.84
C GLU A 87 -1.00 51.85 39.77
N THR A 88 -0.15 50.96 39.24
CA THR A 88 1.32 51.14 39.23
C THR A 88 2.06 49.87 38.80
N ASN A 89 2.99 50.09 37.88
CA ASN A 89 4.15 49.28 37.52
C ASN A 89 3.95 47.89 36.90
N SER A 90 4.08 47.90 35.58
CA SER A 90 4.70 46.85 34.78
C SER A 90 5.94 46.25 35.45
N VAL A 91 5.85 44.97 35.81
CA VAL A 91 6.95 44.03 35.63
C VAL A 91 6.43 42.96 34.66
N ALA A 92 7.10 42.89 33.52
CA ALA A 92 6.89 41.86 32.51
C ALA A 92 7.14 40.48 33.14
N GLY A 93 6.07 39.73 33.34
CA GLY A 93 6.06 38.30 33.61
C GLY A 93 4.98 37.70 32.74
N GLY A 94 5.30 37.49 31.46
CA GLY A 94 4.40 36.86 30.51
C GLY A 94 4.13 35.43 30.93
N ASN A 95 3.02 35.21 31.64
CA ASN A 95 2.40 33.90 31.70
C ASN A 95 1.73 33.67 30.34
N GLN A 96 2.54 33.33 29.35
CA GLN A 96 2.09 32.49 28.26
C GLN A 96 1.61 31.21 28.95
N SER A 97 0.30 30.99 28.94
CA SER A 97 -0.25 29.67 29.21
C SER A 97 0.25 28.78 28.08
N GLU A 98 1.46 28.22 28.26
CA GLU A 98 1.97 27.14 27.44
C GLU A 98 0.93 26.03 27.55
N THR A 99 0.15 25.86 26.49
CA THR A 99 -0.63 24.64 26.31
C THR A 99 0.38 23.50 26.46
N PRO A 100 0.16 22.54 27.38
CA PRO A 100 1.08 21.44 27.52
C PRO A 100 1.20 20.78 26.16
N SER A 101 2.41 20.80 25.58
CA SER A 101 2.70 20.18 24.30
C SER A 101 2.09 18.78 24.29
N ALA A 102 1.52 18.35 23.15
CA ALA A 102 0.94 17.02 23.01
C ALA A 102 1.93 15.91 23.46
N GLU A 103 3.23 16.15 23.31
CA GLU A 103 4.30 15.28 23.80
C GLU A 103 4.39 15.22 25.32
N SER A 104 4.16 16.34 26.02
CA SER A 104 4.16 16.40 27.50
C SER A 104 2.97 15.65 28.10
N LEU A 105 1.79 15.74 27.48
CA LEU A 105 0.61 14.96 27.88
C LEU A 105 0.80 13.46 27.60
N ALA A 106 1.42 13.10 26.47
CA ALA A 106 1.76 11.71 26.17
C ALA A 106 2.76 11.15 27.18
N GLN A 107 3.80 11.91 27.54
CA GLN A 107 4.77 11.51 28.58
C GLN A 107 4.13 11.39 29.96
N GLN A 108 3.21 12.28 30.29
CA GLN A 108 2.46 12.21 31.55
C GLN A 108 1.57 10.96 31.61
N LEU A 109 0.89 10.63 30.51
CA LEU A 109 0.06 9.42 30.40
C LEU A 109 0.92 8.14 30.51
N VAL A 110 2.12 8.12 29.91
CA VAL A 110 3.09 7.02 30.05
C VAL A 110 3.59 6.87 31.48
N SER A 111 3.87 7.99 32.18
CA SER A 111 4.32 7.96 33.58
C SER A 111 3.26 7.45 34.54
N GLN A 112 1.98 7.66 34.25
CA GLN A 112 0.86 7.17 35.05
C GLN A 112 0.44 5.75 34.68
N ALA A 113 0.71 5.30 33.45
CA ALA A 113 0.35 3.97 32.97
C ALA A 113 1.06 2.84 33.72
N SER A 114 2.26 3.05 34.27
CA SER A 114 3.00 2.02 35.01
C SER A 114 2.38 1.63 36.36
N GLY A 115 1.39 2.39 36.85
CA GLY A 115 0.69 2.12 38.12
C GLY A 115 -0.75 1.64 37.96
N LEU A 116 -1.24 1.47 36.73
CA LEU A 116 -2.61 1.06 36.45
C LEU A 116 -2.74 -0.47 36.33
N ASP A 117 -3.91 -0.98 36.69
CA ASP A 117 -4.32 -2.37 36.48
C ASP A 117 -4.72 -2.64 35.02
N ASP A 118 -4.67 -3.90 34.61
CA ASP A 118 -4.93 -4.32 33.22
C ASP A 118 -6.32 -3.89 32.71
N GLU A 119 -7.32 -3.83 33.59
CA GLU A 119 -8.68 -3.42 33.23
C GLU A 119 -8.78 -1.92 32.90
N SER A 120 -8.09 -1.07 33.67
CA SER A 120 -7.97 0.36 33.40
C SER A 120 -7.15 0.64 32.14
N LEU A 121 -6.08 -0.12 31.90
CA LEU A 121 -5.29 -0.02 30.67
C LEU A 121 -6.14 -0.36 29.44
N GLN A 122 -6.96 -1.41 29.48
CA GLN A 122 -7.88 -1.75 28.38
C GLN A 122 -8.92 -0.67 28.12
N ARG A 123 -9.44 -0.02 29.17
CA ARG A 123 -10.40 1.08 29.03
C ARG A 123 -9.77 2.31 28.39
N ILE A 124 -8.56 2.67 28.80
CA ILE A 124 -7.80 3.78 28.21
C ILE A 124 -7.47 3.47 26.74
N GLN A 125 -7.06 2.24 26.44
CA GLN A 125 -6.81 1.81 25.06
C GLN A 125 -8.06 1.95 24.18
N ARG A 126 -9.24 1.58 24.68
CA ARG A 126 -10.52 1.76 23.97
C ARG A 126 -10.79 3.24 23.69
N ILE A 127 -10.67 4.12 24.69
CA ILE A 127 -10.90 5.56 24.54
C ILE A 127 -9.92 6.19 23.53
N LEU A 128 -8.63 5.85 23.66
CA LEU A 128 -7.61 6.35 22.74
C LEU A 128 -7.77 5.77 21.32
N SER A 129 -8.37 4.58 21.17
CA SER A 129 -8.72 4.02 19.85
C SER A 129 -9.95 4.68 19.22
N GLU A 130 -10.97 5.02 20.01
CA GLU A 130 -12.14 5.77 19.56
C GLU A 130 -11.76 7.18 19.12
N ALA A 131 -10.74 7.77 19.76
CA ALA A 131 -10.14 9.05 19.38
C ALA A 131 -9.14 8.96 18.19
N GLY A 132 -8.85 7.75 17.68
CA GLY A 132 -7.91 7.55 16.57
C GLY A 132 -6.43 7.78 16.91
N LEU A 133 -6.07 7.83 18.20
CA LEU A 133 -4.72 8.16 18.69
C LEU A 133 -3.89 6.93 19.06
N THR A 134 -4.50 5.77 19.30
CA THR A 134 -3.74 4.52 19.33
C THR A 134 -3.45 4.09 17.90
N GLY A 135 -2.25 4.43 17.44
CA GLY A 135 -1.60 3.73 16.34
C GLY A 135 -1.31 2.28 16.72
N SER A 136 -2.33 1.43 16.82
CA SER A 136 -2.19 0.19 16.06
C SER A 136 -2.09 0.66 14.62
N ALA A 137 -0.91 0.51 14.01
CA ALA A 137 -0.54 1.01 12.69
C ALA A 137 -1.75 1.22 11.75
N PRO A 138 -1.85 2.35 11.02
CA PRO A 138 -3.09 2.82 10.40
C PRO A 138 -3.87 1.70 9.72
N SER A 139 -4.87 1.17 10.42
CA SER A 139 -5.66 0.01 10.03
C SER A 139 -7.15 0.33 9.93
N SER A 140 -7.59 1.57 10.17
CA SER A 140 -9.03 1.84 10.22
C SER A 140 -9.46 3.23 9.75
N VAL A 141 -8.83 3.77 8.72
CA VAL A 141 -9.53 4.71 7.83
C VAL A 141 -9.27 4.21 6.41
N VAL A 142 -10.32 3.65 5.81
CA VAL A 142 -10.37 2.87 4.54
C VAL A 142 -9.99 1.37 4.64
N THR A 143 -10.45 0.64 5.66
CA THR A 143 -10.86 -0.76 5.43
C THR A 143 -12.30 -0.77 4.93
N SER A 144 -12.51 -0.19 3.76
CA SER A 144 -13.64 -0.54 2.92
C SER A 144 -13.42 -1.98 2.48
N GLN A 145 -14.08 -2.93 3.15
CA GLN A 145 -14.40 -4.26 2.62
C GLN A 145 -13.27 -4.94 1.82
N PHE A 146 -12.08 -5.14 2.40
CA PHE A 146 -11.33 -6.29 1.93
C PHE A 146 -12.18 -7.49 2.35
N ASP A 147 -12.82 -8.16 1.39
CA ASP A 147 -13.66 -9.32 1.69
C ASP A 147 -12.74 -10.48 2.05
N VAL A 148 -12.26 -10.44 3.30
CA VAL A 148 -11.35 -11.43 3.87
C VAL A 148 -11.97 -12.83 3.74
N ARG A 149 -13.29 -12.94 3.62
CA ARG A 149 -14.00 -14.21 3.38
C ARG A 149 -13.73 -14.77 1.99
N GLU A 150 -13.67 -13.95 0.93
CA GLU A 150 -13.33 -14.45 -0.41
C GLU A 150 -11.88 -14.96 -0.45
N PHE A 151 -10.97 -14.25 0.21
CA PHE A 151 -9.58 -14.68 0.35
C PHE A 151 -9.47 -15.97 1.19
N ALA A 152 -10.15 -16.03 2.33
CA ALA A 152 -10.18 -17.19 3.21
C ALA A 152 -10.77 -18.43 2.53
N GLY A 153 -11.77 -18.27 1.66
CA GLY A 153 -12.38 -19.39 0.93
C GLY A 153 -11.43 -20.12 -0.04
N LYS A 154 -10.30 -19.48 -0.42
CA LYS A 154 -9.28 -20.08 -1.29
C LYS A 154 -8.10 -20.69 -0.52
N LEU A 155 -7.96 -20.38 0.76
CA LEU A 155 -6.92 -20.96 1.60
C LEU A 155 -7.47 -22.14 2.42
N PRO A 156 -6.72 -23.25 2.54
CA PRO A 156 -7.09 -24.33 3.45
C PRO A 156 -6.83 -23.88 4.89
N LEU A 157 -7.75 -23.12 5.46
CA LEU A 157 -7.70 -22.70 6.86
C LEU A 157 -8.29 -23.80 7.75
N PRO A 158 -7.69 -24.08 8.92
CA PRO A 158 -8.28 -25.00 9.89
C PRO A 158 -9.64 -24.47 10.36
N ALA A 159 -10.61 -25.38 10.51
CA ALA A 159 -11.94 -25.05 10.99
C ALA A 159 -11.87 -24.37 12.37
N GLY A 160 -12.58 -23.25 12.54
CA GLY A 160 -12.62 -22.48 13.79
C GLY A 160 -11.72 -21.23 13.85
N THR A 161 -11.02 -20.89 12.76
CA THR A 161 -10.23 -19.65 12.68
C THR A 161 -11.13 -18.46 12.33
N GLU A 162 -11.87 -17.93 13.30
CA GLU A 162 -12.88 -16.87 13.07
C GLU A 162 -12.29 -15.46 12.86
N GLN A 163 -11.01 -15.24 13.19
CA GLN A 163 -10.38 -13.93 13.08
C GLN A 163 -9.07 -14.02 12.28
N ILE A 164 -9.09 -13.45 11.08
CA ILE A 164 -7.90 -13.26 10.25
C ILE A 164 -7.38 -11.84 10.49
N ASP A 165 -6.17 -11.75 11.01
CA ASP A 165 -5.48 -10.48 11.23
C ASP A 165 -5.08 -9.85 9.87
N SER A 166 -5.67 -8.68 9.58
CA SER A 166 -5.40 -7.89 8.37
C SER A 166 -3.92 -7.56 8.20
N HIS A 167 -3.20 -7.29 9.29
CA HIS A 167 -1.78 -6.97 9.24
C HIS A 167 -0.94 -8.19 8.80
N ARG A 168 -1.32 -9.40 9.22
CA ARG A 168 -0.67 -10.64 8.77
C ARG A 168 -0.93 -10.93 7.29
N VAL A 169 -2.13 -10.62 6.80
CA VAL A 169 -2.46 -10.74 5.37
C VAL A 169 -1.62 -9.76 4.55
N ALA A 170 -1.51 -8.50 4.98
CA ALA A 170 -0.67 -7.51 4.31
C ALA A 170 0.81 -7.93 4.31
N ALA A 171 1.32 -8.46 5.43
CA ALA A 171 2.67 -8.99 5.52
C ALA A 171 2.90 -10.18 4.56
N LEU A 172 1.94 -11.11 4.48
CA LEU A 172 1.99 -12.23 3.55
C LEU A 172 1.99 -11.77 2.09
N MET A 173 1.11 -10.82 1.73
CA MET A 173 1.04 -10.27 0.38
C MET A 173 2.34 -9.58 -0.02
N ARG A 174 3.02 -8.89 0.91
CA ARG A 174 4.35 -8.30 0.68
C ARG A 174 5.41 -9.35 0.38
N LEU A 175 5.43 -10.45 1.14
CA LEU A 175 6.36 -11.56 0.91
C LEU A 175 6.09 -12.24 -0.43
N LEU A 176 4.82 -12.55 -0.72
CA LEU A 176 4.41 -13.14 -1.99
C LEU A 176 4.77 -12.25 -3.18
N HIS A 177 4.52 -10.95 -3.08
CA HIS A 177 4.86 -10.01 -4.14
C HIS A 177 6.36 -9.99 -4.43
N THR A 178 7.19 -9.98 -3.38
CA THR A 178 8.65 -9.97 -3.50
C THR A 178 9.16 -11.22 -4.19
N GLU A 179 8.70 -12.40 -3.76
CA GLU A 179 9.14 -13.67 -4.35
C GLU A 179 8.58 -13.89 -5.76
N LEU A 180 7.32 -13.51 -6.00
CA LEU A 180 6.72 -13.61 -7.33
C LEU A 180 7.43 -12.70 -8.34
N GLY A 181 7.87 -11.51 -7.90
CA GLY A 181 8.69 -10.62 -8.72
C GLY A 181 9.99 -11.27 -9.20
N LYS A 182 10.70 -11.98 -8.31
CA LYS A 182 11.92 -12.72 -8.67
C LYS A 182 11.64 -13.85 -9.66
N ILE A 183 10.56 -14.60 -9.47
CA ILE A 183 10.16 -15.68 -10.38
C ILE A 183 9.84 -15.11 -11.77
N VAL A 184 9.10 -14.02 -11.83
CA VAL A 184 8.78 -13.28 -13.07
C VAL A 184 10.06 -12.87 -13.80
N GLU A 185 11.00 -12.24 -13.09
CA GLU A 185 12.26 -11.77 -13.66
C GLU A 185 13.13 -12.93 -14.19
N LEU A 186 13.26 -14.01 -13.41
CA LEU A 186 13.99 -15.21 -13.80
C LEU A 186 13.36 -15.86 -15.04
N THR A 187 12.03 -15.95 -15.07
CA THR A 187 11.26 -16.48 -16.19
C THR A 187 11.55 -15.69 -17.47
N TRP A 188 11.51 -14.35 -17.39
CA TRP A 188 11.85 -13.49 -18.53
C TRP A 188 13.31 -13.57 -18.95
N THR A 189 14.22 -13.74 -17.99
CA THR A 189 15.66 -13.90 -18.24
C THR A 189 15.92 -15.18 -19.04
N ILE A 190 15.35 -16.30 -18.60
CA ILE A 190 15.44 -17.59 -19.33
C ILE A 190 14.79 -17.46 -20.71
N PHE A 191 13.62 -16.84 -20.79
CA PHE A 191 12.93 -16.64 -22.06
C PHE A 191 13.77 -15.83 -23.06
N ARG A 192 14.41 -14.73 -22.62
CA ARG A 192 15.29 -13.91 -23.47
C ARG A 192 16.57 -14.64 -23.88
N GLN A 193 17.10 -15.52 -23.03
CA GLN A 193 18.25 -16.36 -23.39
C GLN A 193 17.88 -17.33 -24.51
N ILE A 194 16.65 -17.85 -24.49
CA ILE A 194 16.14 -18.78 -25.49
C ILE A 194 15.79 -18.01 -26.78
N GLU A 195 15.02 -16.93 -26.68
CA GLU A 195 14.56 -16.09 -27.79
C GLU A 195 15.05 -14.62 -27.60
N PRO A 196 16.12 -14.20 -28.30
CA PRO A 196 16.77 -12.91 -28.05
C PRO A 196 15.98 -11.72 -28.62
N LYS A 197 15.03 -11.99 -29.52
CA LYS A 197 14.09 -11.00 -30.05
C LYS A 197 12.67 -11.42 -29.70
N PRO A 198 12.29 -11.38 -28.42
CA PRO A 198 10.95 -11.78 -28.02
C PRO A 198 9.96 -10.78 -28.62
N GLY A 199 8.94 -11.29 -29.34
CA GLY A 199 7.81 -10.48 -29.76
C GLY A 199 7.00 -9.95 -28.57
N LEU A 200 7.11 -10.63 -27.42
CA LEU A 200 6.56 -10.19 -26.16
C LEU A 200 7.50 -9.22 -25.45
N LYS A 201 6.99 -8.03 -25.14
CA LYS A 201 7.68 -7.08 -24.26
C LYS A 201 7.38 -7.44 -22.80
N PRO A 202 8.38 -7.43 -21.91
CA PRO A 202 8.12 -7.48 -20.48
C PRO A 202 7.50 -6.14 -20.10
N GLU A 203 6.18 -6.13 -20.05
CA GLU A 203 5.43 -5.03 -19.49
C GLU A 203 5.67 -5.00 -17.98
N ARG A 204 5.88 -3.81 -17.41
CA ARG A 204 6.16 -3.66 -15.98
C ARG A 204 4.89 -3.99 -15.19
N LEU A 205 4.77 -5.25 -14.77
CA LEU A 205 3.68 -5.74 -13.92
C LEU A 205 3.49 -4.83 -12.69
N GLU A 206 4.60 -4.34 -12.12
CA GLU A 206 4.64 -3.37 -11.04
C GLU A 206 3.83 -2.10 -11.33
N MET A 207 3.93 -1.54 -12.54
CA MET A 207 3.17 -0.35 -12.93
C MET A 207 1.68 -0.65 -13.06
N MET A 208 1.29 -1.84 -13.54
CA MET A 208 -0.11 -2.25 -13.60
C MET A 208 -0.69 -2.52 -12.22
N VAL A 209 0.09 -3.13 -11.32
CA VAL A 209 -0.29 -3.34 -9.92
C VAL A 209 -0.46 -2.00 -9.22
N ALA A 210 0.49 -1.07 -9.38
CA ALA A 210 0.37 0.28 -8.83
C ALA A 210 -0.89 0.99 -9.33
N LYS A 211 -1.14 0.94 -10.65
CA LYS A 211 -2.36 1.52 -11.25
C LYS A 211 -3.64 0.87 -10.72
N PHE A 212 -3.63 -0.46 -10.56
CA PHE A 212 -4.76 -1.19 -9.98
C PHE A 212 -5.05 -0.77 -8.54
N LEU A 213 -4.00 -0.52 -7.75
CA LEU A 213 -4.14 -0.06 -6.36
C LEU A 213 -4.60 1.40 -6.26
N THR A 214 -4.29 2.24 -7.25
CA THR A 214 -4.67 3.67 -7.24
C THR A 214 -5.97 3.98 -7.98
N THR A 215 -6.47 3.05 -8.80
CA THR A 215 -7.59 3.31 -9.73
C THR A 215 -8.55 2.15 -9.74
N ASP A 216 -9.80 2.40 -9.34
CA ASP A 216 -10.89 1.41 -9.34
C ASP A 216 -11.50 1.25 -10.75
N ASP A 217 -10.66 0.96 -11.74
CA ASP A 217 -11.10 0.64 -13.11
C ASP A 217 -11.15 -0.88 -13.31
N PRO A 218 -12.34 -1.48 -13.53
CA PRO A 218 -12.47 -2.93 -13.75
C PRO A 218 -11.71 -3.43 -14.99
N ARG A 219 -11.35 -2.55 -15.93
CA ARG A 219 -10.52 -2.90 -17.09
C ARG A 219 -9.09 -3.23 -16.67
N ILE A 220 -8.53 -2.48 -15.71
CA ILE A 220 -7.18 -2.71 -15.20
C ILE A 220 -7.11 -4.07 -14.52
N ARG A 221 -8.15 -4.44 -13.74
CA ARG A 221 -8.27 -5.78 -13.14
C ARG A 221 -8.19 -6.89 -14.19
N LYS A 222 -9.03 -6.82 -15.23
CA LYS A 222 -9.05 -7.83 -16.32
C LYS A 222 -7.71 -7.90 -17.05
N GLN A 223 -7.06 -6.75 -17.29
CA GLN A 223 -5.72 -6.71 -17.90
C GLN A 223 -4.67 -7.36 -17.01
N LEU A 224 -4.68 -7.06 -15.70
CA LEU A 224 -3.75 -7.64 -14.74
C LEU A 224 -3.94 -9.16 -14.63
N GLU A 225 -5.19 -9.64 -14.53
CA GLU A 225 -5.51 -11.07 -14.51
C GLU A 225 -5.04 -11.79 -15.80
N ALA A 226 -5.30 -11.19 -16.96
CA ALA A 226 -4.85 -11.73 -18.25
C ALA A 226 -3.31 -11.82 -18.32
N ARG A 227 -2.61 -10.80 -17.84
CA ARG A 227 -1.14 -10.74 -17.82
C ARG A 227 -0.51 -11.72 -16.84
N ILE A 228 -1.07 -11.84 -15.64
CA ILE A 228 -0.64 -12.86 -14.66
C ILE A 228 -0.86 -14.26 -15.23
N SER A 229 -1.99 -14.51 -15.89
CA SER A 229 -2.26 -15.79 -16.56
C SER A 229 -1.27 -16.06 -17.69
N GLU A 230 -0.96 -15.08 -18.53
CA GLU A 230 0.01 -15.21 -19.61
C GLU A 230 1.42 -15.53 -19.10
N LEU A 231 1.86 -14.84 -18.04
CA LEU A 231 3.15 -15.10 -17.42
C LEU A 231 3.21 -16.48 -16.76
N SER A 232 2.12 -16.89 -16.10
CA SER A 232 2.04 -18.21 -15.47
C SER A 232 2.10 -19.32 -16.52
N LYS A 233 1.44 -19.13 -17.68
CA LYS A 233 1.55 -20.03 -18.84
C LYS A 233 2.98 -20.08 -19.37
N LEU A 234 3.63 -18.93 -19.53
CA LEU A 234 5.00 -18.87 -20.02
C LEU A 234 5.97 -19.59 -19.07
N ALA A 235 5.85 -19.36 -17.76
CA ALA A 235 6.64 -20.07 -16.74
C ALA A 235 6.39 -21.59 -16.79
N ALA A 236 5.12 -22.01 -16.88
CA ALA A 236 4.76 -23.42 -16.97
C ALA A 236 5.33 -24.09 -18.23
N VAL A 237 5.27 -23.42 -19.39
CA VAL A 237 5.80 -23.91 -20.67
C VAL A 237 7.33 -24.01 -20.64
N LEU A 238 8.02 -23.02 -20.05
CA LEU A 238 9.47 -23.10 -19.87
C LEU A 238 9.84 -24.28 -18.96
N LEU A 239 9.13 -24.46 -17.84
CA LEU A 239 9.38 -25.56 -16.93
C LEU A 239 9.10 -26.92 -17.58
N SER A 240 8.03 -27.03 -18.39
CA SER A 240 7.69 -28.25 -19.12
C SER A 240 8.64 -28.54 -20.29
N SER A 241 9.42 -27.56 -20.74
CA SER A 241 10.46 -27.75 -21.75
C SER A 241 11.73 -28.42 -21.20
N LEU A 242 11.97 -28.39 -19.89
CA LEU A 242 13.20 -28.95 -19.29
C LEU A 242 13.34 -30.46 -19.51
N PRO A 243 12.32 -31.31 -19.28
CA PRO A 243 12.43 -32.75 -19.57
C PRO A 243 12.68 -33.04 -21.05
N PHE A 244 12.19 -32.17 -21.94
CA PHE A 244 12.41 -32.28 -23.38
C PHE A 244 13.86 -31.94 -23.75
N ALA A 245 14.38 -30.82 -23.24
CA ALA A 245 15.78 -30.44 -23.39
C ALA A 245 16.72 -31.54 -22.87
N TRP A 246 16.40 -32.10 -21.70
CA TRP A 246 17.15 -33.21 -21.12
C TRP A 246 17.15 -34.46 -22.02
N ARG A 247 16.00 -34.85 -22.56
CA ARG A 247 15.90 -36.01 -23.46
C ARG A 247 16.73 -35.82 -24.73
N ILE A 248 16.71 -34.63 -25.31
CA ILE A 248 17.55 -34.30 -26.47
C ILE A 248 19.02 -34.37 -26.09
N ALA A 249 19.40 -33.81 -24.94
CA ALA A 249 20.77 -33.91 -24.43
C ALA A 249 21.21 -35.36 -24.28
N GLN A 250 20.35 -36.25 -23.77
CA GLN A 250 20.64 -37.69 -23.68
C GLN A 250 20.81 -38.32 -25.07
N GLN A 251 19.90 -38.05 -26.01
CA GLN A 251 19.97 -38.59 -27.37
C GLN A 251 21.23 -38.15 -28.13
N GLU A 252 21.64 -36.90 -27.95
CA GLU A 252 22.87 -36.39 -28.54
C GLU A 252 24.12 -36.96 -27.83
N ALA A 253 24.09 -37.08 -26.49
CA ALA A 253 25.17 -37.71 -25.74
C ALA A 253 25.37 -39.19 -26.15
N GLU A 254 24.30 -39.91 -26.46
CA GLU A 254 24.36 -41.28 -26.98
C GLU A 254 25.10 -41.36 -28.33
N LYS A 255 25.08 -40.31 -29.16
CA LYS A 255 25.83 -40.30 -30.43
C LYS A 255 27.35 -40.21 -30.22
N ILE A 256 27.78 -39.59 -29.14
CA ILE A 256 29.20 -39.53 -28.73
C ILE A 256 29.56 -40.68 -27.77
N ALA A 257 28.63 -41.59 -27.47
CA ALA A 257 28.91 -42.70 -26.57
C ALA A 257 30.09 -43.54 -27.11
N PRO A 258 31.01 -44.00 -26.22
CA PRO A 258 32.17 -44.78 -26.62
C PRO A 258 31.84 -45.95 -27.55
N VAL A 259 30.70 -46.62 -27.30
CA VAL A 259 30.19 -47.74 -28.11
C VAL A 259 29.94 -47.34 -29.56
N ARG A 260 29.39 -46.14 -29.83
CA ARG A 260 29.17 -45.65 -31.21
C ARG A 260 30.48 -45.29 -31.89
N ILE A 261 31.42 -44.71 -31.15
CA ILE A 261 32.74 -44.33 -31.67
C ILE A 261 33.55 -45.58 -32.04
N GLU A 262 33.51 -46.61 -31.20
CA GLU A 262 34.16 -47.90 -31.45
C GLU A 262 33.58 -48.64 -32.67
N GLN A 263 32.28 -48.49 -32.93
CA GLN A 263 31.65 -49.03 -34.14
C GLN A 263 32.03 -48.25 -35.40
N ALA A 264 32.26 -46.94 -35.28
CA ALA A 264 32.61 -46.07 -36.41
C ALA A 264 34.09 -46.18 -36.82
N VAL A 265 34.97 -46.59 -35.91
CA VAL A 265 36.41 -46.76 -36.20
C VAL A 265 36.69 -48.22 -36.57
N PRO A 266 37.20 -48.52 -37.78
CA PRO A 266 37.51 -49.89 -38.17
C PRO A 266 38.55 -50.51 -37.23
N LYS A 267 38.42 -51.82 -36.97
CA LYS A 267 39.35 -52.57 -36.11
C LYS A 267 40.73 -52.65 -36.77
N SER A 268 41.58 -51.66 -36.52
CA SER A 268 42.98 -51.68 -36.93
C SER A 268 43.82 -52.52 -35.96
N ILE A 269 44.66 -53.41 -36.51
CA ILE A 269 45.42 -54.43 -35.77
C ILE A 269 46.71 -53.88 -35.14
N PHE A 270 47.16 -52.69 -35.55
CA PHE A 270 48.34 -52.03 -35.01
C PHE A 270 47.94 -50.86 -34.12
N PHE A 271 48.77 -50.58 -33.09
CA PHE A 271 48.68 -49.61 -31.98
C PHE A 271 48.08 -48.19 -32.25
N ALA A 272 47.64 -47.87 -33.47
CA ALA A 272 46.95 -46.65 -33.87
C ALA A 272 45.43 -46.62 -33.54
N ARG A 273 44.87 -47.67 -32.94
CA ARG A 273 43.42 -47.74 -32.64
C ARG A 273 42.96 -46.66 -31.66
N GLU A 274 43.68 -46.46 -30.56
CA GLU A 274 43.35 -45.44 -29.56
C GLU A 274 43.43 -44.02 -30.13
N GLN A 275 44.47 -43.74 -30.94
CA GLN A 275 44.60 -42.46 -31.64
C GLN A 275 43.45 -42.23 -32.63
N GLY A 276 42.99 -43.29 -33.32
CA GLY A 276 41.82 -43.24 -34.20
C GLY A 276 40.52 -42.94 -33.45
N LEU A 277 40.29 -43.61 -32.32
CA LEU A 277 39.13 -43.36 -31.45
C LEU A 277 39.14 -41.93 -30.89
N TRP A 278 40.29 -41.46 -30.41
CA TRP A 278 40.44 -40.10 -29.89
C TRP A 278 40.22 -39.03 -30.97
N LYS A 279 40.80 -39.22 -32.16
CA LYS A 279 40.56 -38.32 -33.30
C LYS A 279 39.07 -38.28 -33.66
N LYS A 280 38.39 -39.43 -33.68
CA LYS A 280 36.97 -39.49 -33.99
C LYS A 280 36.10 -38.84 -32.92
N TYR A 281 36.45 -39.02 -31.64
CA TYR A 281 35.83 -38.32 -30.53
C TYR A 281 35.98 -36.79 -30.69
N CYS A 282 37.20 -36.30 -30.93
CA CYS A 282 37.45 -34.87 -31.13
C CYS A 282 36.69 -34.31 -32.34
N GLU A 283 36.60 -35.07 -33.44
CA GLU A 283 35.82 -34.69 -34.62
C GLU A 283 34.33 -34.57 -34.30
N LEU A 284 33.74 -35.59 -33.65
CA LEU A 284 32.33 -35.59 -33.26
C LEU A 284 32.03 -34.49 -32.23
N ALA A 285 32.91 -34.30 -31.24
CA ALA A 285 32.77 -33.25 -30.23
C ALA A 285 32.89 -31.84 -30.84
N ALA A 286 33.78 -31.63 -31.80
CA ALA A 286 33.93 -30.34 -32.49
C ALA A 286 32.72 -30.00 -33.38
N GLN A 287 32.06 -31.01 -33.95
CA GLN A 287 30.82 -30.84 -34.70
C GLN A 287 29.59 -30.69 -33.78
N HIS A 288 29.76 -30.92 -32.47
CA HIS A 288 28.66 -31.04 -31.54
C HIS A 288 28.09 -29.69 -31.11
N LYS A 289 27.12 -29.19 -31.87
CA LYS A 289 26.38 -27.95 -31.55
C LYS A 289 25.22 -28.21 -30.57
N LEU A 290 25.49 -28.91 -29.45
CA LEU A 290 24.45 -29.38 -28.53
C LEU A 290 23.53 -28.24 -28.08
N GLU A 291 24.14 -27.15 -27.64
CA GLU A 291 23.43 -25.99 -27.12
C GLU A 291 22.49 -25.39 -28.17
N GLN A 292 22.94 -25.29 -29.43
CA GLN A 292 22.11 -24.75 -30.52
C GLN A 292 20.96 -25.68 -30.87
N ILE A 293 21.19 -27.00 -30.85
CA ILE A 293 20.15 -28.01 -31.12
C ILE A 293 19.10 -27.98 -30.01
N ILE A 294 19.51 -28.07 -28.74
CA ILE A 294 18.60 -28.01 -27.59
C ILE A 294 17.82 -26.70 -27.62
N ARG A 295 18.52 -25.57 -27.78
CA ARG A 295 17.87 -24.25 -27.82
C ARG A 295 16.86 -24.16 -28.95
N GLY A 296 17.19 -24.62 -30.16
CA GLY A 296 16.27 -24.62 -31.29
C GLY A 296 14.99 -25.39 -31.01
N HIS A 297 15.12 -26.60 -30.46
CA HIS A 297 14.00 -27.44 -30.09
C HIS A 297 13.16 -26.88 -28.94
N VAL A 298 13.80 -26.29 -27.92
CA VAL A 298 13.09 -25.63 -26.82
C VAL A 298 12.33 -24.40 -27.32
N VAL A 299 12.92 -23.56 -28.19
CA VAL A 299 12.23 -22.42 -28.82
C VAL A 299 10.99 -22.91 -29.58
N GLU A 300 11.12 -23.94 -30.39
CA GLU A 300 10.03 -24.48 -31.19
C GLU A 300 8.88 -25.00 -30.32
N TYR A 301 9.21 -25.79 -29.29
CA TYR A 301 8.25 -26.29 -28.32
C TYR A 301 7.53 -25.16 -27.58
N VAL A 302 8.28 -24.17 -27.07
CA VAL A 302 7.72 -23.02 -26.35
C VAL A 302 6.77 -22.22 -27.25
N ARG A 303 7.14 -22.02 -28.52
CA ARG A 303 6.32 -21.28 -29.50
C ARG A 303 5.03 -22.02 -29.84
N ASP A 304 5.10 -23.33 -30.03
CA ASP A 304 3.94 -24.18 -30.32
C ASP A 304 2.93 -24.15 -29.16
N GLN A 305 3.42 -24.30 -27.92
CA GLN A 305 2.59 -24.26 -26.71
C GLN A 305 1.99 -22.88 -26.43
N LEU A 306 2.69 -21.80 -26.77
CA LEU A 306 2.17 -20.43 -26.65
C LEU A 306 1.18 -20.07 -27.77
N GLY A 307 0.90 -20.96 -28.72
CA GLY A 307 -0.06 -20.73 -29.81
C GLY A 307 0.38 -19.66 -30.81
N GLN A 308 1.65 -19.23 -30.77
CA GLN A 308 2.22 -18.36 -31.79
C GLN A 308 2.50 -19.20 -33.03
N LYS A 309 1.48 -19.37 -33.88
CA LYS A 309 1.63 -20.02 -35.20
C LYS A 309 2.82 -19.42 -35.93
N MET A 310 3.87 -20.22 -36.16
CA MET A 310 4.97 -19.83 -37.02
C MET A 310 4.41 -19.61 -38.44
N PRO A 311 4.75 -18.52 -39.16
CA PRO A 311 4.78 -18.60 -40.61
C PRO A 311 5.80 -19.70 -40.93
N ARG A 312 5.34 -20.81 -41.52
CA ARG A 312 6.21 -21.91 -41.96
C ARG A 312 7.31 -21.30 -42.82
N SER A 313 8.50 -21.12 -42.25
CA SER A 313 9.69 -20.83 -43.04
C SER A 313 9.95 -22.07 -43.86
N ALA A 314 9.56 -22.00 -45.13
CA ALA A 314 9.91 -22.95 -46.16
C ALA A 314 11.43 -23.02 -46.25
N SER A 315 12.04 -23.91 -45.48
CA SER A 315 13.37 -24.41 -45.72
C SER A 315 13.23 -25.82 -46.27
N ARG A 316 12.74 -25.89 -47.51
CA ARG A 316 13.25 -26.87 -48.46
C ARG A 316 14.72 -26.53 -48.69
N ASN A 317 15.59 -27.45 -48.31
CA ASN A 317 16.87 -27.77 -48.97
C ASN A 317 17.10 -29.23 -48.53
N SER A 318 16.82 -30.28 -49.30
CA SER A 318 17.36 -30.63 -50.61
C SER A 318 18.83 -30.23 -50.74
N VAL A 319 19.72 -30.97 -50.08
CA VAL A 319 20.69 -31.87 -50.71
C VAL A 319 20.84 -33.09 -49.82
#